data_AF-A0A1W6L620-F1
#
_entry.id   AF-A0A1W6L620-F1
#
_cell.length_a   1.000
_cell.length_b   1.000
_cell.length_c   1.000
_cell.angle_alpha   90.00
_cell.angle_beta   90.00
_cell.angle_gamma   90.00
#
_symmetry.space_group_name_H-M   'P 1'
#
loop_
_entity.id
_entity.type
_entity.pdbx_description
1 polymer ?
#
loop_
_entity_poly.entity_id
_entity_poly.type
_entity_poly.pdbx_seq_one_letter_code
_entity_poly.pdbx_strand_id
1 'polypeptide(L)'
;MTPRVAAASAVLMAGLAAGVDAHATALHFCERRPEVNATDQDHRLRFAARVRQALDDTPGGVALIARSGLDLARFDIRYSHAGIALRADGGAWSVRQLYYACDESRSRLFDEGVAGFLLGMDDPRRGHVTVVHLPAPLASRLRDTALDKPRALAFLHADYSANAYPFSTRYQNCNQWVAELLAAAWAPEGSVHTRDEAQAWLRAQGYAPARITLDSRLLLLAGAFVPLLHVRDHPGSDVEALQLQVSLPVAIEAFVHQQAPEAARTELCHDDQKIVVRRGWIPLGDGCEAAPGDEVIPLLGT
;
A
#
# COMPACT_ATOMS: atom_id res chain seq x y z
N MET A 1 -45.21 58.87 24.21
CA MET A 1 -45.87 58.67 22.91
C MET A 1 -44.80 58.79 21.82
N THR A 2 -44.84 57.87 20.88
CA THR A 2 -43.91 57.58 19.77
C THR A 2 -43.21 58.76 19.10
N PRO A 3 -41.99 58.54 18.60
CA PRO A 3 -41.62 59.03 17.28
C PRO A 3 -41.43 57.88 16.28
N ARG A 4 -41.70 58.24 15.03
CA ARG A 4 -41.81 57.44 13.82
C ARG A 4 -40.49 57.49 13.03
N VAL A 5 -40.16 56.35 12.40
CA VAL A 5 -39.76 56.16 10.98
C VAL A 5 -38.52 56.91 10.47
N ALA A 6 -37.51 56.16 10.01
CA ALA A 6 -37.21 55.96 8.58
C ALA A 6 -35.88 55.21 8.38
N ALA A 7 -35.89 54.28 7.44
CA ALA A 7 -34.77 53.45 7.02
C ALA A 7 -33.74 54.22 6.20
N ALA A 8 -32.48 53.79 6.26
CA ALA A 8 -31.49 54.04 5.23
C ALA A 8 -30.68 52.76 5.01
N SER A 9 -30.91 52.14 3.86
CA SER A 9 -30.18 51.01 3.33
C SER A 9 -28.73 51.39 3.00
N ALA A 10 -27.78 50.55 3.38
CA ALA A 10 -26.44 50.53 2.80
C ALA A 10 -26.23 49.16 2.13
N VAL A 11 -26.14 49.19 0.81
CA VAL A 11 -25.75 48.07 -0.05
C VAL A 11 -24.27 47.77 0.18
N LEU A 12 -23.92 46.50 0.40
CA LEU A 12 -22.61 45.99 -0.01
C LEU A 12 -22.79 44.70 -0.80
N MET A 13 -22.36 44.77 -2.05
CA MET A 13 -22.35 43.70 -3.04
C MET A 13 -20.99 42.97 -2.97
N ALA A 14 -21.03 41.70 -3.35
CA ALA A 14 -19.93 40.87 -3.87
C ALA A 14 -19.06 40.09 -2.87
N GLY A 15 -19.02 38.78 -3.13
CA GLY A 15 -18.05 37.83 -2.58
C GLY A 15 -18.47 36.41 -2.96
N LEU A 16 -18.20 36.01 -4.20
CA LEU A 16 -18.39 34.65 -4.69
C LEU A 16 -17.72 33.64 -3.73
N ALA A 17 -18.53 32.91 -2.97
CA ALA A 17 -18.08 31.65 -2.40
C ALA A 17 -18.16 30.61 -3.52
N ALA A 18 -17.14 30.61 -4.39
CA ALA A 18 -16.84 29.43 -5.17
C ALA A 18 -16.67 28.28 -4.17
N GLY A 19 -17.59 27.31 -4.24
CA GLY A 19 -17.49 26.08 -3.48
C GLY A 19 -16.15 25.44 -3.80
N VAL A 20 -15.25 25.45 -2.83
CA VAL A 20 -14.07 24.60 -2.87
C VAL A 20 -14.57 23.20 -2.51
N ASP A 21 -14.64 22.36 -3.54
CA ASP A 21 -14.98 20.94 -3.50
C ASP A 21 -14.03 20.16 -2.58
N ALA A 22 -14.26 20.22 -1.27
CA ALA A 22 -13.64 19.31 -0.31
C ALA A 22 -14.13 17.85 -0.47
N HIS A 23 -15.13 17.62 -1.34
CA HIS A 23 -15.61 16.30 -1.72
C HIS A 23 -14.73 15.60 -2.77
N ALA A 24 -13.85 16.31 -3.49
CA ALA A 24 -13.13 15.75 -4.64
C ALA A 24 -12.07 14.68 -4.28
N THR A 25 -11.37 14.82 -3.16
CA THR A 25 -10.24 13.92 -2.83
C THR A 25 -10.66 12.54 -2.31
N ALA A 26 -11.81 12.43 -1.67
CA ALA A 26 -12.36 11.13 -1.25
C ALA A 26 -12.99 10.37 -2.43
N LEU A 27 -13.59 11.11 -3.36
CA LEU A 27 -14.16 10.57 -4.59
C LEU A 27 -13.06 9.96 -5.47
N HIS A 28 -11.89 10.59 -5.59
CA HIS A 28 -10.78 10.07 -6.41
C HIS A 28 -10.26 8.66 -6.00
N PHE A 29 -10.32 8.28 -4.72
CA PHE A 29 -9.87 6.94 -4.30
C PHE A 29 -10.79 5.81 -4.81
N CYS A 30 -12.10 6.08 -4.85
CA CYS A 30 -13.13 5.14 -5.28
C CYS A 30 -13.63 5.39 -6.71
N GLU A 31 -13.13 6.44 -7.38
CA GLU A 31 -13.44 6.75 -8.75
C GLU A 31 -12.84 5.72 -9.71
N ARG A 32 -13.56 5.47 -10.80
CA ARG A 32 -13.10 4.57 -11.85
C ARG A 32 -11.87 5.19 -12.52
N ARG A 33 -10.84 4.36 -12.69
CA ARG A 33 -9.64 4.72 -13.44
C ARG A 33 -10.00 5.12 -14.88
N PRO A 34 -9.31 6.11 -15.45
CA PRO A 34 -9.49 6.49 -16.84
C PRO A 34 -9.19 5.32 -17.78
N GLU A 35 -9.84 5.32 -18.94
CA GLU A 35 -9.56 4.34 -20.00
C GLU A 35 -8.11 4.43 -20.46
N VAL A 36 -7.47 3.27 -20.61
CA VAL A 36 -6.08 3.13 -21.02
C VAL A 36 -6.06 2.73 -22.50
N ASN A 37 -5.19 3.34 -23.30
CA ASN A 37 -5.08 2.98 -24.72
C ASN A 37 -4.46 1.57 -24.89
N ALA A 38 -4.57 1.01 -26.08
CA ALA A 38 -4.11 -0.35 -26.36
C ALA A 38 -2.60 -0.56 -26.14
N THR A 39 -1.77 0.45 -26.44
CA THR A 39 -0.32 0.39 -26.25
C THR A 39 0.06 0.35 -24.77
N ASP A 40 -0.51 1.24 -23.97
CA ASP A 40 -0.30 1.26 -22.53
C ASP A 40 -0.83 -0.03 -21.86
N GLN A 41 -1.95 -0.56 -22.36
CA GLN A 41 -2.48 -1.85 -21.90
C GLN A 41 -1.54 -3.02 -22.24
N ASP A 42 -0.99 -3.07 -23.46
CA ASP A 42 0.02 -4.07 -23.85
C ASP A 42 1.26 -3.99 -22.96
N HIS A 43 1.80 -2.79 -22.73
CA HIS A 43 2.95 -2.57 -21.85
C HIS A 43 2.69 -3.08 -20.42
N ARG A 44 1.51 -2.76 -19.86
CA ARG A 44 1.08 -3.26 -18.54
C ARG A 44 1.01 -4.79 -18.48
N LEU A 45 0.46 -5.43 -19.51
CA LEU A 45 0.36 -6.89 -19.58
C LEU A 45 1.73 -7.56 -19.71
N ARG A 46 2.64 -6.98 -20.50
CA ARG A 46 4.04 -7.43 -20.59
C ARG A 46 4.77 -7.27 -19.28
N PHE A 47 4.59 -6.14 -18.60
CA PHE A 47 5.15 -5.92 -17.26
C PHE A 47 4.59 -6.93 -16.25
N ALA A 48 3.28 -7.19 -16.26
CA ALA A 48 2.67 -8.22 -15.42
C ALA A 48 3.21 -9.63 -15.70
N ALA A 49 3.44 -9.97 -16.96
CA ALA A 49 4.07 -11.23 -17.33
C ALA A 49 5.49 -11.33 -16.76
N ARG A 50 6.24 -10.22 -16.77
CA ARG A 50 7.59 -10.18 -16.21
C ARG A 50 7.62 -10.26 -14.69
N VAL A 51 6.69 -9.59 -14.00
CA VAL A 51 6.50 -9.74 -12.54
C VAL A 51 6.13 -11.18 -12.19
N ARG A 52 5.22 -11.81 -12.95
CA ARG A 52 4.90 -13.23 -12.78
C ARG A 52 6.13 -14.12 -12.96
N GLN A 53 6.98 -13.84 -13.95
CA GLN A 53 8.22 -14.60 -14.13
C GLN A 53 9.17 -14.45 -12.93
N ALA A 54 9.28 -13.25 -12.36
CA ALA A 54 10.03 -13.06 -11.12
C ALA A 54 9.41 -13.84 -9.95
N LEU A 55 8.08 -13.99 -9.89
CA LEU A 55 7.43 -14.86 -8.91
C LEU A 55 7.68 -16.35 -9.19
N ASP A 56 7.75 -16.79 -10.46
CA ASP A 56 8.05 -18.17 -10.83
C ASP A 56 9.45 -18.62 -10.33
N ASP A 57 10.38 -17.68 -10.13
CA ASP A 57 11.68 -17.93 -9.50
C ASP A 57 11.61 -18.12 -7.96
N THR A 58 10.44 -17.90 -7.34
CA THR A 58 10.23 -17.97 -5.88
C THR A 58 10.11 -19.41 -5.40
N PRO A 59 11.05 -19.92 -4.56
CA PRO A 59 10.91 -21.22 -3.94
C PRO A 59 9.76 -21.23 -2.92
N GLY A 60 9.09 -22.37 -2.78
CA GLY A 60 8.02 -22.53 -1.77
C GLY A 60 6.65 -21.95 -2.16
N GLY A 61 6.53 -21.29 -3.32
CA GLY A 61 5.24 -20.83 -3.86
C GLY A 61 4.57 -19.73 -3.04
N VAL A 62 5.36 -18.94 -2.31
CA VAL A 62 4.90 -17.75 -1.59
C VAL A 62 5.97 -16.67 -1.58
N ALA A 63 5.57 -15.42 -1.83
CA ALA A 63 6.43 -14.25 -1.73
C ALA A 63 5.65 -13.07 -1.13
N LEU A 64 6.37 -12.09 -0.59
CA LEU A 64 5.80 -10.76 -0.42
C LEU A 64 5.92 -10.03 -1.75
N ILE A 65 4.85 -9.34 -2.15
CA ILE A 65 4.84 -8.50 -3.34
C ILE A 65 4.33 -7.12 -2.96
N ALA A 66 4.99 -6.07 -3.43
CA ALA A 66 4.51 -4.71 -3.29
C ALA A 66 4.62 -3.93 -4.59
N ARG A 67 3.92 -2.81 -4.65
CA ARG A 67 3.84 -1.98 -5.85
C ARG A 67 3.70 -0.50 -5.52
N SER A 68 4.05 0.34 -6.49
CA SER A 68 3.59 1.72 -6.54
C SER A 68 2.08 1.77 -6.72
N GLY A 69 1.38 2.55 -5.89
CA GLY A 69 -0.05 2.80 -6.01
C GLY A 69 -0.28 4.26 -6.36
N LEU A 70 -1.06 4.96 -5.52
CA LEU A 70 -1.27 6.40 -5.61
C LEU A 70 0.06 7.16 -5.61
N ASP A 71 0.14 8.27 -6.33
CA ASP A 71 1.28 9.17 -6.24
C ASP A 71 1.39 9.80 -4.84
N LEU A 72 2.37 9.33 -4.08
CA LEU A 72 2.72 9.80 -2.75
C LEU A 72 4.17 10.32 -2.71
N ALA A 73 4.71 10.76 -3.85
CA ALA A 73 6.08 11.28 -3.95
C ALA A 73 6.33 12.47 -3.03
N ARG A 74 5.31 13.29 -2.74
CA ARG A 74 5.38 14.38 -1.74
C ARG A 74 5.82 13.88 -0.36
N PHE A 75 5.52 12.63 -0.03
CA PHE A 75 5.84 12.00 1.26
C PHE A 75 7.03 11.05 1.17
N ASP A 76 7.75 11.02 0.03
CA ASP A 76 8.84 10.08 -0.23
C ASP A 76 8.39 8.60 -0.17
N ILE A 77 7.15 8.34 -0.60
CA ILE A 77 6.57 6.98 -0.62
C ILE A 77 6.44 6.52 -2.06
N ARG A 78 7.32 5.59 -2.46
CA ARG A 78 7.23 4.92 -3.77
C ARG A 78 6.26 3.75 -3.77
N TYR A 79 6.40 2.85 -2.80
CA TYR A 79 5.55 1.67 -2.65
C TYR A 79 4.48 1.95 -1.62
N SER A 80 3.21 1.84 -2.01
CA SER A 80 2.10 2.17 -1.12
C SER A 80 1.26 0.96 -0.73
N HIS A 81 1.40 -0.15 -1.47
CA HIS A 81 0.54 -1.33 -1.31
C HIS A 81 1.31 -2.64 -1.43
N ALA A 82 1.09 -3.53 -0.47
CA ALA A 82 1.68 -4.87 -0.42
C ALA A 82 0.60 -5.96 -0.29
N GLY A 83 0.97 -7.18 -0.69
CA GLY A 83 0.19 -8.39 -0.51
C GLY A 83 1.07 -9.63 -0.42
N ILE A 84 0.43 -10.78 -0.25
CA ILE A 84 1.07 -12.09 -0.24
C ILE A 84 0.81 -12.77 -1.59
N ALA A 85 1.84 -12.94 -2.40
CA ALA A 85 1.75 -13.73 -3.62
C ALA A 85 1.74 -15.22 -3.24
N LEU A 86 0.76 -15.97 -3.72
CA LEU A 86 0.56 -17.40 -3.46
C LEU A 86 0.44 -18.16 -4.78
N ARG A 87 1.18 -19.26 -4.90
CA ARG A 87 1.11 -20.16 -6.04
C ARG A 87 0.11 -21.27 -5.75
N ALA A 88 -0.92 -21.37 -6.57
CA ALA A 88 -1.84 -22.50 -6.55
C ALA A 88 -1.18 -23.77 -7.12
N ASP A 89 -1.78 -24.94 -6.86
CA ASP A 89 -1.25 -26.24 -7.32
C ASP A 89 -1.16 -26.33 -8.86
N GLY A 90 -2.06 -25.64 -9.57
CA GLY A 90 -2.03 -25.50 -11.03
C GLY A 90 -0.97 -24.54 -11.57
N GLY A 91 -0.13 -23.98 -10.70
CA GLY A 91 0.98 -23.08 -11.05
C GLY A 91 0.60 -21.61 -11.23
N ALA A 92 -0.69 -21.27 -11.19
CA ALA A 92 -1.17 -19.89 -11.25
C ALA A 92 -0.86 -19.12 -9.96
N TRP A 93 -0.53 -17.83 -10.10
CA TRP A 93 -0.27 -16.93 -8.98
C TRP A 93 -1.47 -16.03 -8.71
N SER A 94 -1.84 -15.93 -7.43
CA SER A 94 -2.74 -14.89 -6.92
C SER A 94 -2.05 -14.07 -5.84
N VAL A 95 -2.43 -12.81 -5.69
CA VAL A 95 -1.97 -11.92 -4.64
C VAL A 95 -3.11 -11.73 -3.67
N ARG A 96 -2.94 -12.23 -2.44
CA ARG A 96 -3.86 -11.99 -1.34
C ARG A 96 -3.52 -10.66 -0.69
N GLN A 97 -4.47 -9.74 -0.66
CA GLN A 97 -4.28 -8.39 -0.16
C GLN A 97 -5.52 -7.84 0.52
N LEU A 98 -5.33 -6.94 1.47
CA LEU A 98 -6.41 -6.14 2.02
C LEU A 98 -6.68 -4.96 1.08
N TYR A 99 -7.92 -4.82 0.66
CA TYR A 99 -8.38 -3.66 -0.11
C TYR A 99 -9.62 -3.05 0.52
N TYR A 100 -9.81 -1.74 0.36
CA TYR A 100 -11.04 -1.08 0.77
C TYR A 100 -12.10 -1.25 -0.31
N ALA A 101 -13.14 -2.02 -0.02
CA ALA A 101 -14.28 -2.22 -0.90
C ALA A 101 -15.19 -0.99 -0.81
N CYS A 102 -15.05 -0.08 -1.78
CA CYS A 102 -15.74 1.22 -1.81
C CYS A 102 -17.27 1.10 -1.76
N ASP A 103 -17.82 0.11 -2.46
CA ASP A 103 -19.25 -0.20 -2.52
C ASP A 103 -19.80 -0.72 -1.19
N GLU A 104 -18.98 -1.45 -0.43
CA GLU A 104 -19.33 -1.96 0.91
C GLU A 104 -18.91 -1.03 2.06
N SER A 105 -18.13 0.02 1.74
CA SER A 105 -17.51 0.93 2.70
C SER A 105 -16.71 0.24 3.81
N ARG A 106 -16.01 -0.85 3.50
CA ARG A 106 -15.22 -1.64 4.47
C ARG A 106 -14.03 -2.34 3.84
N SER A 107 -13.05 -2.70 4.66
CA SER A 107 -11.94 -3.57 4.25
C SER A 107 -12.42 -4.99 3.92
N ARG A 108 -11.85 -5.59 2.88
CA ARG A 108 -11.99 -7.00 2.51
C ARG A 108 -10.64 -7.58 2.11
N LEU A 109 -10.50 -8.90 2.20
CA LEU A 109 -9.39 -9.61 1.57
C LEU A 109 -9.80 -10.04 0.16
N PHE A 110 -8.95 -9.73 -0.80
CA PHE A 110 -9.10 -10.12 -2.20
C PHE A 110 -7.94 -11.02 -2.61
N ASP A 111 -8.24 -11.99 -3.47
CA ASP A 111 -7.26 -12.79 -4.18
C ASP A 111 -7.33 -12.41 -5.67
N GLU A 112 -6.35 -11.67 -6.15
CA GLU A 112 -6.31 -11.21 -7.54
C GLU A 112 -5.13 -11.83 -8.30
N GLY A 113 -5.30 -12.13 -9.59
CA GLY A 113 -4.16 -12.51 -10.42
C GLY A 113 -3.13 -11.38 -10.52
N VAL A 114 -1.86 -11.70 -10.81
CA VAL A 114 -0.76 -10.71 -10.87
C VAL A 114 -1.10 -9.50 -11.74
N ALA A 115 -1.73 -9.71 -12.91
CA ALA A 115 -2.15 -8.60 -13.76
C ALA A 115 -3.18 -7.69 -13.06
N GLY A 116 -4.21 -8.27 -12.41
CA GLY A 116 -5.20 -7.52 -11.63
C GLY A 116 -4.56 -6.80 -10.44
N PHE A 117 -3.60 -7.43 -9.77
CA PHE A 117 -2.79 -6.77 -8.75
C PHE A 117 -2.04 -5.57 -9.33
N LEU A 118 -1.59 -5.54 -10.58
CA LEU A 118 -0.88 -4.38 -11.16
C LEU A 118 -1.81 -3.32 -11.78
N LEU A 119 -3.00 -3.73 -12.24
CA LEU A 119 -4.28 -3.02 -12.09
C LEU A 119 -4.25 -1.65 -11.45
N GLY A 120 -4.08 -1.71 -10.13
CA GLY A 120 -4.16 -0.61 -9.20
C GLY A 120 -2.96 0.37 -9.16
N MET A 121 -1.94 0.25 -10.02
CA MET A 121 -0.86 1.26 -10.15
C MET A 121 -1.43 2.54 -10.78
N ASP A 122 -1.08 3.72 -10.28
CA ASP A 122 -1.70 4.98 -10.71
C ASP A 122 -1.30 5.40 -12.14
N ASP A 123 0.01 5.39 -12.45
CA ASP A 123 0.51 5.73 -13.78
C ASP A 123 0.53 4.49 -14.72
N PRO A 124 -0.14 4.53 -15.90
CA PRO A 124 -0.03 3.45 -16.89
C PRO A 124 1.34 3.28 -17.53
N ARG A 125 2.13 4.34 -17.59
CA ARG A 125 3.40 4.36 -18.30
C ARG A 125 4.60 4.18 -17.38
N ARG A 126 4.39 4.23 -16.06
CA ARG A 126 5.45 4.03 -15.07
C ARG A 126 4.94 3.21 -13.91
N GLY A 127 5.73 2.23 -13.49
CA GLY A 127 5.37 1.36 -12.38
C GLY A 127 6.59 0.75 -11.74
N HIS A 128 6.50 0.54 -10.43
CA HIS A 128 7.51 -0.12 -9.63
C HIS A 128 6.88 -1.27 -8.84
N VAL A 129 7.54 -2.41 -8.80
CA VAL A 129 7.11 -3.61 -8.10
C VAL A 129 8.31 -4.22 -7.40
N THR A 130 8.09 -4.73 -6.19
CA THR A 130 9.07 -5.53 -5.46
C THR A 130 8.50 -6.91 -5.20
N VAL A 131 9.39 -7.90 -5.23
CA VAL A 131 9.13 -9.28 -4.82
C VAL A 131 10.20 -9.66 -3.82
N VAL A 132 9.79 -10.04 -2.61
CA VAL A 132 10.69 -10.59 -1.59
C VAL A 132 10.47 -12.09 -1.46
N HIS A 133 11.54 -12.82 -1.75
CA HIS A 133 11.65 -14.27 -1.72
C HIS A 133 12.10 -14.70 -0.33
N LEU A 134 11.26 -15.48 0.35
CA LEU A 134 11.52 -15.92 1.71
C LEU A 134 12.32 -17.24 1.73
N PRO A 135 13.19 -17.44 2.74
CA PRO A 135 13.81 -18.73 2.97
C PRO A 135 12.75 -19.79 3.33
N ALA A 136 13.01 -21.05 2.96
CA ALA A 136 12.02 -22.12 2.96
C ALA A 136 11.22 -22.28 4.29
N PRO A 137 11.83 -22.22 5.49
CA PRO A 137 11.07 -22.37 6.73
C PRO A 137 10.09 -21.21 6.99
N LEU A 138 10.46 -19.98 6.63
CA LEU A 138 9.59 -18.81 6.77
C LEU A 138 8.54 -18.76 5.67
N ALA A 139 8.91 -19.14 4.45
CA ALA A 139 8.01 -19.29 3.33
C ALA A 139 6.90 -20.29 3.66
N SER A 140 7.23 -21.52 4.10
CA SER A 140 6.23 -22.53 4.42
C SER A 140 5.23 -22.04 5.47
N ARG A 141 5.71 -21.47 6.58
CA ARG A 141 4.85 -20.96 7.65
C ARG A 141 3.93 -19.83 7.19
N LEU A 142 4.44 -18.91 6.37
CA LEU A 142 3.63 -17.85 5.79
C LEU A 142 2.60 -18.40 4.81
N ARG A 143 2.99 -19.35 3.95
CA ARG A 143 2.08 -20.00 3.00
C ARG A 143 0.93 -20.69 3.72
N ASP A 144 1.22 -21.49 4.74
CA ASP A 144 0.22 -22.23 5.51
C ASP A 144 -0.75 -21.27 6.21
N THR A 145 -0.20 -20.23 6.85
CA THR A 145 -0.99 -19.18 7.53
C THR A 145 -1.86 -18.38 6.55
N ALA A 146 -1.31 -18.05 5.37
CA ALA A 146 -2.01 -17.28 4.37
C ALA A 146 -3.09 -18.11 3.66
N LEU A 147 -2.92 -19.42 3.47
CA LEU A 147 -3.91 -20.30 2.84
C LEU A 147 -5.03 -20.70 3.81
N ASP A 148 -4.78 -20.75 5.11
CA ASP A 148 -5.79 -20.89 6.16
C ASP A 148 -6.71 -19.66 6.19
N LYS A 149 -7.88 -19.77 5.54
CA LYS A 149 -8.85 -18.67 5.42
C LYS A 149 -9.33 -18.16 6.78
N PRO A 150 -9.79 -18.99 7.74
CA PRO A 150 -10.09 -18.54 9.10
C PRO A 150 -8.96 -17.72 9.73
N ARG A 151 -7.72 -18.21 9.63
CA ARG A 151 -6.56 -17.52 10.21
C ARG A 151 -6.27 -16.19 9.53
N ALA A 152 -6.26 -16.14 8.19
CA ALA A 152 -6.05 -14.90 7.44
C ALA A 152 -7.13 -13.85 7.74
N LEU A 153 -8.39 -14.28 7.91
CA LEU A 153 -9.52 -13.41 8.23
C LEU A 153 -9.53 -12.94 9.69
N ALA A 154 -8.94 -13.68 10.63
CA ALA A 154 -8.85 -13.27 12.03
C ALA A 154 -8.08 -11.95 12.22
N PHE A 155 -7.18 -11.62 11.28
CA PHE A 155 -6.43 -10.37 11.28
C PHE A 155 -7.07 -9.26 10.43
N LEU A 156 -8.19 -9.53 9.72
CA LEU A 156 -8.90 -8.50 8.97
C LEU A 156 -9.76 -7.65 9.91
N HIS A 157 -9.68 -6.33 9.75
CA HIS A 157 -10.54 -5.37 10.42
C HIS A 157 -11.27 -4.49 9.39
N ALA A 158 -12.57 -4.29 9.61
CA ALA A 158 -13.45 -3.64 8.64
C ALA A 158 -13.18 -2.14 8.49
N ASP A 159 -12.81 -1.44 9.57
CA ASP A 159 -12.63 0.02 9.54
C ASP A 159 -11.26 0.38 8.98
N TYR A 160 -11.27 0.79 7.71
CA TYR A 160 -10.07 1.12 6.98
C TYR A 160 -9.55 2.52 7.32
N SER A 161 -8.23 2.64 7.46
CA SER A 161 -7.57 3.93 7.35
C SER A 161 -6.22 3.81 6.66
N ALA A 162 -6.00 4.61 5.62
CA ALA A 162 -4.77 4.56 4.83
C ALA A 162 -3.53 4.95 5.65
N ASN A 163 -3.70 5.75 6.71
CA ASN A 163 -2.64 6.14 7.62
C ASN A 163 -2.84 5.57 9.04
N ALA A 164 -3.53 4.43 9.19
CA ALA A 164 -3.77 3.82 10.51
C ALA A 164 -2.45 3.64 11.29
N TYR A 165 -2.47 3.95 12.59
CA TYR A 165 -1.33 3.74 13.48
C TYR A 165 -1.08 2.22 13.66
N PRO A 166 0.12 1.70 13.34
CA PRO A 166 0.44 0.26 13.32
C PRO A 166 0.26 -0.49 14.63
N PHE A 167 0.18 0.28 15.72
CA PHE A 167 0.19 -0.20 17.09
C PHE A 167 -1.10 0.20 17.81
N SER A 168 -2.17 0.37 17.05
CA SER A 168 -3.55 0.48 17.48
C SER A 168 -4.41 -0.48 16.67
N THR A 169 -5.40 -1.10 17.31
CA THR A 169 -6.39 -1.96 16.64
C THR A 169 -7.63 -1.21 16.17
N ARG A 170 -7.70 0.12 16.41
CA ARG A 170 -8.86 0.96 16.09
C ARG A 170 -9.18 1.04 14.59
N TYR A 171 -8.16 1.06 13.75
CA TYR A 171 -8.27 1.08 12.30
C TYR A 171 -7.30 0.06 11.70
N GLN A 172 -7.38 -0.15 10.39
CA GLN A 172 -6.41 -0.97 9.67
C GLN A 172 -6.02 -0.35 8.34
N ASN A 173 -4.70 -0.27 8.12
CA ASN A 173 -4.08 -0.01 6.83
C ASN A 173 -3.85 -1.34 6.08
N CYS A 174 -3.88 -1.33 4.75
CA CYS A 174 -3.71 -2.53 3.93
C CYS A 174 -2.39 -3.29 4.18
N ASN A 175 -1.28 -2.57 4.35
CA ASN A 175 0.02 -3.15 4.64
C ASN A 175 0.11 -3.63 6.10
N GLN A 176 -0.64 -3.03 7.03
CA GLN A 176 -0.71 -3.50 8.41
C GLN A 176 -1.25 -4.93 8.49
N TRP A 177 -2.21 -5.31 7.65
CA TRP A 177 -2.68 -6.70 7.57
C TRP A 177 -1.56 -7.67 7.17
N VAL A 178 -0.70 -7.28 6.21
CA VAL A 178 0.47 -8.09 5.82
C VAL A 178 1.45 -8.25 6.98
N ALA A 179 1.74 -7.17 7.72
CA ALA A 179 2.61 -7.22 8.90
C ALA A 179 2.04 -8.12 10.01
N GLU A 180 0.74 -8.01 10.29
CA GLU A 180 0.05 -8.84 11.30
C GLU A 180 -0.01 -10.31 10.88
N LEU A 181 -0.18 -10.61 9.59
CA LEU A 181 -0.14 -11.98 9.07
C LEU A 181 1.27 -12.59 9.16
N LEU A 182 2.32 -11.80 8.91
CA LEU A 182 3.71 -12.21 9.13
C LEU A 182 3.96 -12.55 10.60
N ALA A 183 3.45 -11.73 11.51
CA ALA A 183 3.52 -12.01 12.94
C ALA A 183 2.84 -13.33 13.30
N ALA A 184 1.62 -13.54 12.80
CA ALA A 184 0.89 -14.77 13.00
C ALA A 184 1.62 -16.00 12.45
N ALA A 185 2.32 -15.87 11.33
CA ALA A 185 3.06 -16.95 10.69
C ALA A 185 4.39 -17.27 11.40
N TRP A 186 5.10 -16.25 11.89
CA TRP A 186 6.49 -16.40 12.34
C TRP A 186 6.64 -16.50 13.85
N ALA A 187 5.65 -16.04 14.61
CA ALA A 187 5.60 -16.27 16.05
C ALA A 187 5.55 -17.78 16.39
N PRO A 188 5.91 -18.18 17.63
CA PRO A 188 5.69 -19.54 18.09
C PRO A 188 4.26 -20.01 17.82
N GLU A 189 4.11 -21.27 17.42
CA GLU A 189 2.81 -21.82 17.07
C GLU A 189 1.80 -21.65 18.22
N GLY A 190 0.60 -21.15 17.90
CA GLY A 190 -0.45 -20.91 18.89
C GLY A 190 -0.23 -19.71 19.83
N SER A 191 0.71 -18.79 19.52
CA SER A 191 0.95 -17.61 20.35
C SER A 191 0.30 -16.31 19.87
N VAL A 192 -0.16 -16.27 18.61
CA VAL A 192 -0.75 -15.08 17.99
C VAL A 192 -2.06 -15.47 17.29
N HIS A 193 -3.18 -15.00 17.84
CA HIS A 193 -4.54 -15.27 17.34
C HIS A 193 -5.32 -13.99 17.03
N THR A 194 -4.91 -12.87 17.62
CA THR A 194 -5.59 -11.57 17.51
C THR A 194 -4.66 -10.50 16.96
N ARG A 195 -5.26 -9.40 16.46
CA ARG A 195 -4.49 -8.23 16.00
C ARG A 195 -3.65 -7.62 17.12
N ASP A 196 -4.16 -7.53 18.35
CA ASP A 196 -3.41 -6.99 19.49
C ASP A 196 -2.17 -7.85 19.82
N GLU A 197 -2.30 -9.17 19.79
CA GLU A 197 -1.17 -10.10 19.97
C GLU A 197 -0.15 -10.00 18.83
N ALA A 198 -0.62 -9.90 17.58
CA ALA A 198 0.26 -9.69 16.43
C ALA A 198 1.05 -8.38 16.55
N GLN A 199 0.38 -7.29 16.91
CA GLN A 199 1.03 -5.99 17.14
C GLN A 199 2.00 -6.03 18.32
N ALA A 200 1.67 -6.73 19.41
CA ALA A 200 2.57 -6.93 20.54
C ALA A 200 3.83 -7.70 20.12
N TRP A 201 3.66 -8.77 19.34
CA TRP A 201 4.77 -9.55 18.81
C TRP A 201 5.65 -8.72 17.86
N LEU A 202 5.04 -7.97 16.93
CA LEU A 202 5.76 -7.06 16.02
C LEU A 202 6.63 -6.05 16.80
N ARG A 203 6.08 -5.42 17.84
CA ARG A 203 6.87 -4.53 18.73
C ARG A 203 8.03 -5.28 19.38
N ALA A 204 7.79 -6.47 19.91
CA ALA A 204 8.82 -7.28 20.58
C ALA A 204 9.93 -7.73 19.62
N GLN A 205 9.62 -7.93 18.33
CA GLN A 205 10.60 -8.27 17.29
C GLN A 205 11.26 -7.04 16.64
N GLY A 206 10.96 -5.83 17.12
CA GLY A 206 11.57 -4.61 16.60
C GLY A 206 11.02 -4.14 15.25
N TYR A 207 9.78 -4.50 14.90
CA TYR A 207 9.10 -3.90 13.75
C TYR A 207 9.06 -2.38 13.89
N ALA A 208 9.65 -1.69 12.92
CA ALA A 208 9.72 -0.23 12.90
C ALA A 208 8.86 0.31 11.74
N PRO A 209 7.68 0.88 12.04
CA PRO A 209 6.87 1.54 11.03
C PRO A 209 7.58 2.69 10.33
N ALA A 210 7.12 3.00 9.12
CA ALA A 210 7.60 4.19 8.41
C ALA A 210 7.03 5.45 9.08
N ARG A 211 7.84 6.51 9.10
CA ARG A 211 7.44 7.83 9.59
C ARG A 211 7.14 8.75 8.43
N ILE A 212 5.92 9.28 8.40
CA ILE A 212 5.47 10.27 7.43
C ILE A 212 5.49 11.62 8.13
N THR A 213 6.29 12.56 7.61
CA THR A 213 6.34 13.93 8.13
C THR A 213 5.37 14.79 7.34
N LEU A 214 4.48 15.49 8.03
CA LEU A 214 3.60 16.48 7.41
C LEU A 214 4.31 17.83 7.41
N ASP A 215 4.37 18.47 6.25
CA ASP A 215 5.05 19.77 6.07
C ASP A 215 4.34 20.95 6.75
N SER A 216 3.07 20.77 7.13
CA SER A 216 2.26 21.85 7.66
C SER A 216 1.09 21.34 8.51
N ARG A 217 0.70 22.14 9.51
CA ARG A 217 -0.56 21.93 10.26
C ARG A 217 -1.78 22.04 9.37
N LEU A 218 -1.69 22.83 8.29
CA LEU A 218 -2.77 22.94 7.31
C LEU A 218 -3.04 21.60 6.63
N LEU A 219 -1.99 20.84 6.27
CA LEU A 219 -2.15 19.50 5.69
C LEU A 219 -2.80 18.53 6.67
N LEU A 220 -2.41 18.57 7.95
CA LEU A 220 -3.04 17.78 9.00
C LEU A 220 -4.55 18.09 9.12
N LEU A 221 -4.91 19.38 9.12
CA LEU A 221 -6.31 19.82 9.17
C LEU A 221 -7.08 19.40 7.90
N ALA A 222 -6.49 19.55 6.72
CA ALA A 222 -7.08 19.12 5.45
C ALA A 222 -7.32 17.60 5.44
N GLY A 223 -6.36 16.82 5.95
CA GLY A 223 -6.47 15.36 6.08
C GLY A 223 -7.66 14.92 6.93
N ALA A 224 -8.07 15.70 7.92
CA ALA A 224 -9.24 15.39 8.76
C ALA A 224 -10.58 15.42 7.99
N PHE A 225 -10.61 16.00 6.78
CA PHE A 225 -11.77 15.98 5.88
C PHE A 225 -11.71 14.84 4.85
N VAL A 226 -10.65 14.03 4.84
CA VAL A 226 -10.52 12.86 3.96
C VAL A 226 -11.03 11.62 4.71
N PRO A 227 -12.13 10.98 4.28
CA PRO A 227 -12.82 9.91 5.04
C PRO A 227 -12.00 8.69 5.41
N LEU A 228 -10.91 8.40 4.68
CA LEU A 228 -10.04 7.25 4.92
C LEU A 228 -8.75 7.61 5.66
N LEU A 229 -8.62 8.86 6.13
CA LEU A 229 -7.51 9.31 6.95
C LEU A 229 -7.96 9.60 8.38
N HIS A 230 -7.22 9.05 9.35
CA HIS A 230 -7.50 9.20 10.77
C HIS A 230 -6.22 9.49 11.54
N VAL A 231 -6.32 10.34 12.55
CA VAL A 231 -5.20 10.67 13.46
C VAL A 231 -5.52 10.39 14.91
N ARG A 232 -6.75 9.95 15.22
CA ARG A 232 -7.23 9.71 16.59
C ARG A 232 -6.67 8.44 17.22
N ASP A 233 -6.08 7.57 16.41
CA ASP A 233 -5.40 6.34 16.82
C ASP A 233 -3.88 6.52 16.92
N HIS A 234 -3.33 7.65 16.49
CA HIS A 234 -1.91 7.98 16.64
C HIS A 234 -1.61 8.51 18.04
N PRO A 235 -0.39 8.33 18.57
CA PRO A 235 0.06 9.00 19.79
C PRO A 235 -0.05 10.52 19.64
N GLY A 236 -0.59 11.19 20.66
CA GLY A 236 -0.77 12.65 20.62
C GLY A 236 0.54 13.41 20.38
N SER A 237 1.65 12.93 20.94
CA SER A 237 3.00 13.49 20.72
C SER A 237 3.42 13.47 19.26
N ASP A 238 3.06 12.43 18.52
CA ASP A 238 3.43 12.25 17.12
C ASP A 238 2.62 13.23 16.26
N VAL A 239 1.31 13.32 16.51
CA VAL A 239 0.41 14.26 15.83
C VAL A 239 0.82 15.72 16.09
N GLU A 240 1.17 16.07 17.33
CA GLU A 240 1.69 17.39 17.69
C GLU A 240 3.00 17.73 16.98
N ALA A 241 3.87 16.73 16.80
CA ALA A 241 5.11 16.82 16.07
C ALA A 241 4.94 16.74 14.54
N LEU A 242 3.71 16.64 14.03
CA LEU A 242 3.41 16.45 12.60
C LEU A 242 4.06 15.19 12.02
N GLN A 243 4.17 14.15 12.83
CA GLN A 243 4.69 12.85 12.44
C GLN A 243 3.57 11.82 12.55
N LEU A 244 3.40 11.01 11.51
CA LEU A 244 2.50 9.88 11.52
C LEU A 244 3.33 8.61 11.33
N GLN A 245 3.00 7.55 12.07
CA GLN A 245 3.61 6.25 11.87
C GLN A 245 2.64 5.35 11.10
N VAL A 246 3.10 4.75 10.01
CA VAL A 246 2.28 3.93 9.12
C VAL A 246 3.07 2.72 8.66
N SER A 247 2.40 1.57 8.55
CA SER A 247 2.98 0.39 7.92
C SER A 247 3.01 0.60 6.41
N LEU A 248 4.22 0.66 5.86
CA LEU A 248 4.47 0.76 4.42
C LEU A 248 5.23 -0.48 3.96
N PRO A 249 5.15 -0.83 2.66
CA PRO A 249 5.90 -1.96 2.10
C PRO A 249 7.39 -1.91 2.46
N VAL A 250 8.03 -0.74 2.38
CA VAL A 250 9.44 -0.59 2.75
C VAL A 250 9.75 -0.96 4.21
N ALA A 251 8.83 -0.71 5.14
CA ALA A 251 8.97 -1.09 6.55
C ALA A 251 8.79 -2.61 6.74
N ILE A 252 7.88 -3.22 5.98
CA ILE A 252 7.68 -4.67 5.96
C ILE A 252 8.91 -5.37 5.39
N GLU A 253 9.45 -4.87 4.28
CA GLU A 253 10.65 -5.40 3.65
C GLU A 253 11.87 -5.28 4.58
N ALA A 254 12.05 -4.13 5.24
CA ALA A 254 13.09 -3.94 6.24
C ALA A 254 12.98 -4.93 7.40
N PHE A 255 11.76 -5.16 7.89
CA PHE A 255 11.50 -6.16 8.93
C PHE A 255 11.80 -7.58 8.45
N VAL A 256 11.38 -7.95 7.25
CA VAL A 256 11.71 -9.26 6.66
C VAL A 256 13.21 -9.45 6.54
N HIS A 257 13.93 -8.45 6.05
CA HIS A 257 15.39 -8.51 5.92
C HIS A 257 16.10 -8.61 7.28
N GLN A 258 15.55 -7.97 8.32
CA GLN A 258 16.04 -8.10 9.69
C GLN A 258 15.84 -9.53 10.25
N GLN A 259 14.67 -10.14 10.00
CA GLN A 259 14.32 -11.47 10.50
C GLN A 259 14.95 -12.60 9.67
N ALA A 260 15.20 -12.35 8.39
CA ALA A 260 15.78 -13.28 7.43
C ALA A 260 16.75 -12.55 6.48
N PRO A 261 18.01 -12.33 6.93
CA PRO A 261 19.04 -11.71 6.09
C PRO A 261 19.31 -12.45 4.78
N GLU A 262 18.98 -13.74 4.70
CA GLU A 262 19.09 -14.58 3.51
C GLU A 262 17.94 -14.40 2.51
N ALA A 263 16.89 -13.64 2.85
CA ALA A 263 15.81 -13.34 1.93
C ALA A 263 16.35 -12.58 0.70
N ALA A 264 15.91 -13.00 -0.48
CA ALA A 264 16.28 -12.32 -1.72
C ALA A 264 15.20 -11.30 -2.09
N ARG A 265 15.61 -10.20 -2.70
CA ARG A 265 14.71 -9.17 -3.21
C ARG A 265 14.91 -9.01 -4.71
N THR A 266 13.82 -8.93 -5.44
CA THR A 266 13.80 -8.55 -6.86
C THR A 266 12.94 -7.31 -6.99
N GLU A 267 13.47 -6.27 -7.60
CA GLU A 267 12.73 -5.07 -7.95
C GLU A 267 12.57 -5.00 -9.45
N LEU A 268 11.37 -4.65 -9.90
CA LEU A 268 11.03 -4.44 -11.29
C LEU A 268 10.45 -3.05 -11.43
N CYS A 269 10.89 -2.33 -12.44
CA CYS A 269 10.23 -1.10 -12.85
C CYS A 269 10.01 -1.10 -14.35
N HIS A 270 9.09 -0.27 -14.83
CA HIS A 270 8.93 0.00 -16.25
C HIS A 270 8.72 1.48 -16.50
N ASP A 271 9.13 1.91 -17.69
CA ASP A 271 8.74 3.16 -18.31
C ASP A 271 8.01 2.86 -19.65
N ASP A 272 7.92 3.83 -20.55
CA ASP A 272 7.33 3.69 -21.88
C ASP A 272 8.22 2.92 -22.87
N GLN A 273 9.49 2.69 -22.54
CA GLN A 273 10.51 2.16 -23.43
C GLN A 273 10.99 0.77 -23.02
N LYS A 274 11.03 0.47 -21.72
CA LYS A 274 11.66 -0.74 -21.19
C LYS A 274 11.09 -1.17 -19.83
N ILE A 275 11.39 -2.41 -19.49
CA ILE A 275 11.32 -2.97 -18.14
C ILE A 275 12.75 -3.17 -17.65
N VAL A 276 13.03 -2.78 -16.41
CA VAL A 276 14.31 -3.08 -15.73
C VAL A 276 14.02 -4.01 -14.56
N VAL A 277 14.84 -5.07 -14.43
CA VAL A 277 14.80 -6.00 -13.31
C VAL A 277 16.12 -5.98 -12.57
N ARG A 278 16.08 -5.59 -11.30
CA ARG A 278 17.22 -5.56 -10.37
C ARG A 278 17.07 -6.66 -9.35
N ARG A 279 18.13 -7.44 -9.14
CA ARG A 279 18.22 -8.43 -8.07
C ARG A 279 19.07 -7.85 -6.94
N GLY A 280 18.56 -7.90 -5.73
CA GLY A 280 19.20 -7.39 -4.52
C GLY A 280 18.40 -6.30 -3.81
N TRP A 281 18.96 -5.85 -2.69
CA TRP A 281 18.34 -4.91 -1.77
C TRP A 281 18.63 -3.43 -2.07
N ILE A 282 19.45 -3.15 -3.09
CA ILE A 282 19.69 -1.78 -3.55
C ILE A 282 18.52 -1.38 -4.46
N PRO A 283 17.76 -0.32 -4.11
CA PRO A 283 16.57 0.04 -4.87
C PRO A 283 16.89 0.61 -6.26
N LEU A 284 15.95 0.54 -7.20
CA LEU A 284 16.05 1.26 -8.48
C LEU A 284 15.86 2.77 -8.26
N GLY A 285 16.33 3.59 -9.20
CA GLY A 285 16.01 5.02 -9.23
C GLY A 285 14.55 5.24 -9.62
N ASP A 286 14.02 6.45 -9.37
CA ASP A 286 12.62 6.77 -9.71
C ASP A 286 12.34 6.67 -11.21
N GLY A 287 13.34 6.98 -12.04
CA GLY A 287 13.26 6.97 -13.51
C GLY A 287 13.52 5.61 -14.15
N CYS A 288 13.54 4.53 -13.36
CA CYS A 288 13.77 3.17 -13.86
C CYS A 288 15.13 3.03 -14.59
N GLU A 289 16.17 3.67 -14.06
CA GLU A 289 17.52 3.61 -14.62
C GLU A 289 18.22 2.28 -14.31
N ALA A 290 18.68 1.61 -15.36
CA ALA A 290 19.46 0.39 -15.22
C ALA A 290 20.91 0.68 -14.82
N ALA A 291 21.46 -0.19 -13.98
CA ALA A 291 22.86 -0.25 -13.58
C ALA A 291 23.51 -1.56 -14.07
N PRO A 292 24.85 -1.68 -14.04
CA PRO A 292 25.52 -2.93 -14.40
C PRO A 292 24.99 -4.11 -13.58
N GLY A 293 24.58 -5.18 -14.26
CA GLY A 293 24.01 -6.39 -13.66
C GLY A 293 22.47 -6.43 -13.65
N ASP A 294 21.81 -5.31 -13.96
CA ASP A 294 20.36 -5.31 -14.16
C ASP A 294 20.01 -5.93 -15.53
N GLU A 295 18.86 -6.58 -15.56
CA GLU A 295 18.27 -7.08 -16.80
C GLU A 295 17.35 -6.02 -17.40
N VAL A 296 17.55 -5.68 -18.68
CA VAL A 296 16.78 -4.65 -19.38
C VAL A 296 16.04 -5.29 -20.55
N ILE A 297 14.73 -5.09 -20.58
CA ILE A 297 13.82 -5.68 -21.57
C ILE A 297 13.13 -4.55 -22.32
N PRO A 298 13.32 -4.40 -23.64
CA PRO A 298 12.65 -3.36 -24.40
C PRO A 298 11.14 -3.62 -24.51
N LEU A 299 10.33 -2.56 -24.39
CA LEU A 299 8.89 -2.55 -24.65
C LEU A 299 8.57 -2.11 -26.08
N LEU A 300 9.44 -1.28 -26.67
CA LEU A 300 9.34 -0.86 -28.07
C LEU A 300 10.15 -1.80 -28.98
N GLY A 301 9.44 -2.48 -29.89
CA GLY A 301 10.02 -3.14 -31.08
C GLY A 301 10.50 -4.59 -30.89
N THR A 302 9.88 -5.48 -31.66
CA THR A 302 10.63 -6.32 -32.61
C THR A 302 10.32 -5.81 -34.00
#